data_AF-A0A527YP60-F1
#
_entry.id   AF-A0A527YP60-F1
#
_cell.length_a   1.000
_cell.length_b   1.000
_cell.length_c   1.000
_cell.angle_alpha   90.00
_cell.angle_beta   90.00
_cell.angle_gamma   90.00
#
_symmetry.space_group_name_H-M   'P 1'
#
loop_
_entity.id
_entity.type
_entity.pdbx_description
1 polymer ?
#
loop_
_entity_poly.entity_id
_entity_poly.type
_entity_poly.pdbx_seq_one_letter_code
_entity_poly.pdbx_strand_id
1 'polypeptide(L)'
;VLERFAPPHVLVNGDGDVVYYSARTGRYLEAPQGIPSRQVLALARSGLRLDLRAALREAATTRRTIVRENVVVDEDDQQAQSIKLIVEPLAERGKG
;
A
#
# COMPACT_ATOMS: atom_id res chain seq x y z
N VAL A 1 19.15 13.95 -5.77
CA VAL A 1 18.41 13.96 -7.07
C VAL A 1 17.68 12.64 -7.38
N LEU A 2 17.81 11.56 -6.59
CA LEU A 2 17.06 10.29 -6.82
C LEU A 2 15.69 10.15 -6.11
N GLU A 3 15.38 10.96 -5.09
CA GLU A 3 14.11 10.82 -4.34
C GLU A 3 12.86 11.31 -5.10
N ARG A 4 13.02 11.88 -6.30
CA ARG A 4 11.94 12.49 -7.08
C ARG A 4 11.28 11.59 -8.12
N PHE A 5 11.71 10.34 -8.29
CA PHE A 5 11.24 9.48 -9.41
C PHE A 5 10.50 8.21 -9.00
N ALA A 6 10.45 7.85 -7.71
CA ALA A 6 9.66 6.71 -7.26
C ALA A 6 8.22 7.16 -6.90
N PRO A 7 7.18 6.40 -7.30
CA PRO A 7 5.82 6.66 -6.81
C PRO A 7 5.75 6.47 -5.28
N PRO A 8 4.76 7.07 -4.60
CA PRO A 8 4.53 6.80 -3.19
C PRO A 8 4.32 5.30 -2.95
N HIS A 9 5.03 4.73 -1.98
CA HIS A 9 5.01 3.30 -1.67
C HIS A 9 5.29 3.05 -0.19
N VAL A 10 4.91 1.86 0.26
CA VAL A 10 5.24 1.33 1.59
C VAL A 10 5.77 -0.08 1.47
N LEU A 11 6.63 -0.47 2.41
CA LEU A 11 7.01 -1.86 2.57
C LEU A 11 6.26 -2.45 3.75
N VAL A 12 5.74 -3.66 3.56
CA VAL A 12 5.04 -4.42 4.58
C VAL A 12 5.73 -5.76 4.80
N ASN A 13 5.72 -6.24 6.04
CA ASN A 13 6.16 -7.60 6.35
C ASN A 13 5.06 -8.63 6.03
N GLY A 14 5.32 -9.91 6.30
CA GLY A 14 4.37 -11.00 6.07
C GLY A 14 3.07 -10.90 6.88
N ASP A 15 3.09 -10.16 8.00
CA ASP A 15 1.92 -9.93 8.86
C ASP A 15 1.05 -8.75 8.38
N GLY A 16 1.56 -7.97 7.43
CA GLY A 16 0.91 -6.78 6.88
C GLY A 16 1.28 -5.48 7.60
N ASP A 17 2.25 -5.51 8.52
CA ASP A 17 2.72 -4.33 9.23
C ASP A 17 3.64 -3.52 8.35
N VAL A 18 3.44 -2.21 8.33
CA VAL A 18 4.31 -1.29 7.62
C VAL A 18 5.67 -1.17 8.34
N VAL A 19 6.73 -1.53 7.62
CA VAL A 19 8.13 -1.45 8.08
C VAL A 19 8.88 -0.26 7.47
N TYR A 20 8.36 0.33 6.38
CA TYR A 20 8.94 1.51 5.74
C TYR A 20 7.87 2.33 5.00
N TYR A 21 8.02 3.66 5.04
CA TYR A 21 7.23 4.60 4.26
C TYR A 21 8.13 5.39 3.33
N SER A 22 7.73 5.54 2.07
CA SER A 22 8.26 6.60 1.22
C SER A 22 7.63 7.95 1.55
N ALA A 23 8.12 9.02 0.93
CA ALA A 23 7.43 10.31 0.93
C ALA A 23 6.03 10.21 0.27
N ARG A 24 5.13 11.14 0.64
CA ARG A 24 3.81 11.39 0.00
C ARG A 24 2.80 10.22 0.05
N THR A 25 2.90 9.33 1.04
CA THR A 25 1.94 8.23 1.26
C THR A 25 0.59 8.67 1.84
N GLY A 26 0.51 9.87 2.41
CA GLY A 26 -0.69 10.40 3.09
C GLY A 26 -1.98 10.45 2.25
N ARG A 27 -1.86 10.49 0.92
CA ARG A 27 -3.01 10.43 -0.01
C ARG A 27 -3.67 9.06 -0.09
N TYR A 28 -2.99 8.02 0.41
CA TYR A 28 -3.42 6.62 0.29
C TYR A 28 -3.53 5.96 1.66
N LEU A 29 -2.66 6.36 2.58
CA LEU A 29 -2.58 5.84 3.93
C LEU A 29 -2.78 6.97 4.93
N GLU A 30 -3.63 6.73 5.92
CA GLU A 30 -3.98 7.66 6.98
C GLU A 30 -4.00 6.93 8.32
N ALA A 31 -3.54 7.61 9.38
CA ALA A 31 -3.60 7.04 10.72
C ALA A 31 -5.08 6.87 11.15
N PRO A 32 -5.50 5.68 11.61
CA PRO A 32 -6.85 5.51 12.12
C PRO A 32 -7.05 6.36 13.37
N GLN A 33 -8.27 6.85 13.58
CA GLN A 33 -8.63 7.46 14.86
C GLN A 33 -8.63 6.41 15.98
N GLY A 34 -8.11 6.78 17.15
CA GLY A 34 -8.06 5.90 18.32
C GLY A 34 -6.74 5.16 18.46
N ILE A 35 -6.79 3.82 18.52
CA ILE A 35 -5.62 2.99 18.83
C ILE A 35 -4.63 3.03 17.65
N PRO A 36 -3.36 3.38 17.87
CA PRO A 36 -2.34 3.35 16.83
C PRO A 36 -2.21 1.97 16.19
N SER A 37 -2.11 1.91 14.86
CA SER A 37 -1.91 0.68 14.12
C SER A 37 -0.77 0.82 13.13
N ARG A 38 -0.03 -0.27 12.93
CA ARG A 38 0.95 -0.41 11.84
C ARG A 38 0.42 -1.23 10.68
N GLN A 39 -0.77 -1.82 10.81
CA GLN A 39 -1.36 -2.67 9.77
C GLN A 39 -1.73 -1.83 8.56
N VAL A 40 -1.17 -2.17 7.39
CA VAL A 40 -1.37 -1.41 6.16
C VAL A 40 -2.84 -1.31 5.76
N LEU A 41 -3.64 -2.35 6.05
CA LEU A 41 -5.07 -2.35 5.77
C LEU A 41 -5.88 -1.46 6.72
N ALA A 42 -5.41 -1.28 7.96
CA ALA A 42 -6.01 -0.35 8.91
C ALA A 42 -5.69 1.10 8.52
N LEU A 43 -4.50 1.31 7.97
CA LEU A 43 -4.02 2.61 7.51
C LEU A 43 -4.59 3.00 6.14
N ALA A 44 -5.00 2.05 5.29
CA ALA A 44 -5.55 2.36 3.98
C ALA A 44 -6.82 3.20 4.08
N ARG A 45 -6.85 4.32 3.34
CA ARG A 45 -8.04 5.16 3.13
C ARG A 45 -9.19 4.35 2.53
N SER A 46 -10.41 4.85 2.67
CA SER A 46 -11.57 4.22 2.04
C SER A 46 -11.44 4.21 0.51
N GLY A 47 -12.12 3.26 -0.14
CA GLY A 47 -11.87 2.91 -1.55
C GLY A 47 -10.67 1.97 -1.74
N LEU A 48 -9.49 2.29 -1.19
CA LEU A 48 -8.27 1.50 -1.42
C LEU A 48 -8.26 0.13 -0.73
N ARG A 49 -8.91 0.03 0.45
CA ARG A 49 -8.75 -1.11 1.36
C ARG A 49 -9.10 -2.47 0.76
N LEU A 50 -10.14 -2.53 -0.09
CA LEU A 50 -10.60 -3.78 -0.68
C LEU A 50 -9.60 -4.30 -1.72
N ASP A 51 -9.23 -3.45 -2.69
CA ASP A 51 -8.26 -3.78 -3.73
C ASP A 51 -6.88 -4.09 -3.14
N LEU A 52 -6.45 -3.33 -2.14
CA LEU A 52 -5.18 -3.56 -1.45
C LEU A 52 -5.15 -4.93 -0.77
N ARG A 53 -6.22 -5.32 -0.05
CA ARG A 53 -6.31 -6.64 0.57
C ARG A 53 -6.24 -7.75 -0.47
N ALA A 54 -6.98 -7.61 -1.57
CA ALA A 54 -6.99 -8.60 -2.64
C ALA A 54 -5.61 -8.73 -3.29
N ALA A 55 -4.97 -7.60 -3.63
CA ALA A 55 -3.66 -7.58 -4.27
C ALA A 55 -2.55 -8.14 -3.36
N LEU A 56 -2.55 -7.79 -2.07
CA LEU A 56 -1.59 -8.35 -1.09
C LEU A 56 -1.73 -9.87 -0.98
N ARG A 57 -2.95 -10.37 -0.84
CA ARG A 57 -3.21 -11.82 -0.76
C ARG A 57 -2.77 -12.53 -2.04
N GLU A 58 -3.09 -11.99 -3.20
CA GLU A 58 -2.72 -12.57 -4.49
C GLU A 58 -1.20 -12.56 -4.69
N ALA A 59 -0.52 -11.45 -4.36
CA ALA A 59 0.94 -11.34 -4.45
C ALA A 59 1.63 -12.34 -3.51
N ALA A 60 1.15 -12.47 -2.27
CA ALA A 60 1.68 -13.42 -1.29
C ALA A 60 1.48 -14.88 -1.73
N THR A 61 0.32 -15.21 -2.33
CA THR A 61 -0.01 -16.57 -2.76
C THR A 61 0.76 -16.96 -4.03
N THR A 62 0.79 -16.06 -5.01
CA THR A 62 1.37 -16.34 -6.33
C THR A 62 2.87 -16.05 -6.41
N ARG A 63 3.40 -15.27 -5.46
CA ARG A 63 4.77 -14.71 -5.48
C ARG A 63 5.07 -13.95 -6.77
N ARG A 64 4.07 -13.23 -7.29
CA ARG A 64 4.18 -12.40 -8.50
C ARG A 64 3.75 -10.97 -8.22
N THR A 65 4.27 -10.05 -9.03
CA THR A 65 3.80 -8.66 -9.06
C THR A 65 2.35 -8.61 -9.50
N ILE A 66 1.52 -7.96 -8.70
CA ILE A 66 0.11 -7.75 -8.95
C ILE A 66 -0.12 -6.29 -9.31
N VAL A 67 -0.85 -6.06 -10.40
CA VAL A 67 -1.25 -4.73 -10.85
C VAL A 67 -2.77 -4.64 -10.86
N ARG A 68 -3.29 -3.57 -10.28
CA ARG A 68 -4.70 -3.18 -10.39
C ARG A 68 -4.76 -1.78 -11.00
N GLU A 69 -5.49 -1.67 -12.09
CA GLU A 69 -5.80 -0.40 -12.72
C GLU A 69 -7.13 0.11 -12.17
N ASN A 70 -7.31 1.42 -12.17
CA ASN A 70 -8.55 2.09 -11.76
C ASN A 70 -9.02 1.83 -10.32
N VAL A 71 -8.07 1.67 -9.39
CA VAL A 71 -8.41 1.58 -7.96
C VAL A 71 -8.85 2.96 -7.50
N VAL A 72 -10.07 3.04 -6.96
CA VAL A 72 -10.62 4.29 -6.45
C VAL A 72 -10.13 4.50 -5.03
N VAL A 73 -9.58 5.67 -4.76
CA VAL A 73 -9.21 6.11 -3.40
C VAL A 73 -10.06 7.32 -3.06
N ASP A 74 -10.74 7.24 -1.93
CA ASP A 74 -11.47 8.37 -1.41
C ASP A 74 -10.47 9.32 -0.76
N GLU A 75 -10.44 10.57 -1.25
CA GLU A 75 -9.81 11.68 -0.55
C GLU A 75 -10.91 12.44 0.19
N ASP A 76 -10.65 12.82 1.45
CA ASP A 76 -11.61 13.59 2.26
C ASP A 76 -12.12 14.82 1.49
N ASP A 77 -13.42 15.10 1.55
CA ASP A 77 -14.14 16.25 0.95
C ASP A 77 -13.76 16.59 -0.52
N GLN A 78 -13.05 15.71 -1.21
CA GLN A 78 -12.55 15.86 -2.56
C GLN A 78 -13.13 14.75 -3.45
N GLN A 79 -12.98 14.93 -4.76
CA GLN A 79 -13.40 13.90 -5.71
C GLN A 79 -12.50 12.67 -5.57
N ALA A 80 -13.13 11.49 -5.54
CA ALA A 80 -12.42 10.23 -5.51
C ALA A 80 -11.45 10.12 -6.70
N GLN A 81 -10.20 9.71 -6.42
CA GLN A 81 -9.16 9.59 -7.43
C GLN A 81 -9.01 8.13 -7.86
N SER A 82 -8.90 7.91 -9.17
CA SER A 82 -8.49 6.64 -9.75
C SER A 82 -6.96 6.53 -9.82
N ILE A 83 -6.40 5.43 -9.31
CA ILE A 83 -4.96 5.14 -9.33
C ILE A 83 -4.64 3.75 -9.90
N LYS A 84 -3.37 3.58 -10.25
CA LYS A 84 -2.76 2.28 -10.48
C LYS A 84 -2.11 1.79 -9.18
N LEU A 85 -2.55 0.65 -8.67
CA LEU A 85 -1.95 -0.03 -7.52
C LEU A 85 -1.02 -1.14 -8.01
N ILE A 86 0.21 -1.15 -7.50
CA ILE A 86 1.20 -2.19 -7.77
C ILE A 86 1.63 -2.80 -6.44
N VAL A 87 1.59 -4.13 -6.34
CA VAL A 87 2.08 -4.89 -5.18
C VAL A 87 3.14 -5.87 -5.67
N GLU A 88 4.37 -5.65 -5.23
CA GLU A 88 5.53 -6.44 -5.63
C GLU A 88 6.04 -7.26 -4.44
N PRO A 89 6.01 -8.61 -4.51
CA PRO A 89 6.60 -9.43 -3.47
C PRO A 89 8.12 -9.28 -3.52
N LEU A 90 8.72 -8.87 -2.39
CA LEU A 90 10.16 -8.84 -2.24
C LEU A 90 10.62 -10.21 -1.76
N ALA A 91 11.52 -10.84 -2.51
CA ALA A 91 12.25 -11.99 -1.98
C ALA A 91 13.05 -11.51 -0.77
N GLU A 92 12.96 -12.23 0.36
CA GLU A 92 13.97 -12.04 1.40
C GLU A 92 15.33 -12.23 0.75
N ARG A 93 16.20 -11.22 0.84
CA ARG A 93 17.63 -11.48 0.65
C ARG A 93 17.98 -12.52 1.70
N GLY A 94 18.17 -13.75 1.26
CA GLY A 94 18.69 -14.82 2.12
C GLY A 94 19.87 -14.23 2.88
N LYS A 95 19.79 -14.27 4.21
CA LYS A 95 20.96 -14.03 5.04
C LYS A 95 21.97 -15.09 4.61
N GLY A 96 23.02 -14.65 3.91
CA GLY A 96 24.26 -15.42 3.84
C GLY A 96 24.85 -15.57 5.24
#